data_AF-A0A3D0IH01-F1
#
_entry.id   AF-A0A3D0IH01-F1
#
_cell.length_a   1.000
_cell.length_b   1.000
_cell.length_c   1.000
_cell.angle_alpha   90.00
_cell.angle_beta   90.00
_cell.angle_gamma   90.00
#
_symmetry.space_group_name_H-M   'P 1'
#
loop_
_entity.id
_entity.type
_entity.pdbx_description
1 polymer ?
#
loop_
_entity_poly.entity_id
_entity_poly.type
_entity_poly.pdbx_seq_one_letter_code
_entity_poly.pdbx_strand_id
1 'polypeptide(L)'
;MADSKNKKMENAVSEEKNTPKGTPAREDIFDVVTEMLSDLLNMEKSSFSDETMIFEELPLDSLQLYELVVDLEERFELHISDEAIEKIRSIGDVVDMIYEAGNN
;
A
#
# COMPACT_ATOMS: atom_id res chain seq x y z
N MET A 1 -9.00 -14.88 44.90
CA MET A 1 -9.29 -15.85 43.83
C MET A 1 -8.70 -15.27 42.57
N ALA A 2 -7.77 -16.00 41.95
CA ALA A 2 -7.30 -15.97 40.57
C ALA A 2 -8.29 -15.36 39.56
N ASP A 3 -7.95 -14.83 38.39
CA ASP A 3 -6.70 -14.55 37.69
C ASP A 3 -7.15 -13.77 36.43
N SER A 4 -6.30 -12.84 35.98
CA SER A 4 -5.96 -12.60 34.58
C SER A 4 -6.94 -13.09 33.49
N LYS A 5 -7.64 -12.14 32.85
CA LYS A 5 -7.80 -12.16 31.39
C LYS A 5 -7.53 -10.77 30.83
N ASN A 6 -6.24 -10.47 30.75
CA ASN A 6 -5.69 -9.54 29.78
C ASN A 6 -5.94 -10.12 28.37
N LYS A 7 -6.53 -9.33 27.47
CA LYS A 7 -6.03 -9.23 26.10
C LYS A 7 -6.29 -7.82 25.59
N LYS A 8 -5.41 -6.93 26.03
CA LYS A 8 -5.04 -5.70 25.32
C LYS A 8 -4.75 -6.08 23.85
N MET A 9 -5.59 -5.59 22.95
CA MET A 9 -5.28 -5.29 21.56
C MET A 9 -6.12 -4.01 21.34
N GLU A 10 -5.66 -2.80 21.68
CA GLU A 10 -4.55 -2.10 21.03
C GLU A 10 -4.41 -2.55 19.57
N ASN A 11 -5.22 -1.94 18.71
CA ASN A 11 -4.61 -0.95 17.83
C ASN A 11 -5.57 0.23 17.68
N ALA A 12 -5.12 1.36 18.20
CA ALA A 12 -5.63 2.66 17.84
C ALA A 12 -5.37 2.86 16.35
N VAL A 13 -6.41 3.12 15.57
CA VAL A 13 -6.24 3.97 14.39
C VAL A 13 -6.77 5.34 14.80
N SER A 14 -5.85 6.11 15.35
CA SER A 14 -6.01 7.52 15.64
C SER A 14 -4.66 8.10 15.28
N GLU A 15 -4.55 8.69 14.10
CA GLU A 15 -3.87 9.96 13.91
C GLU A 15 -4.05 10.41 12.46
N GLU A 16 -4.80 11.49 12.33
CA GLU A 16 -4.49 12.63 11.48
C GLU A 16 -4.11 12.34 10.02
N LYS A 17 -5.08 12.59 9.12
CA LYS A 17 -4.81 12.88 7.70
C LYS A 17 -4.02 14.20 7.58
N ASN A 18 -2.75 14.19 7.94
CA ASN A 18 -1.78 15.16 7.48
C ASN A 18 -1.42 14.74 6.06
N THR A 19 -1.86 15.49 5.05
CA THR A 19 -1.23 15.42 3.74
C THR A 19 0.16 16.03 3.90
N PRO A 20 1.27 15.26 3.82
CA PRO A 20 2.58 15.86 3.91
C PRO A 20 2.80 16.65 2.61
N LYS A 21 2.92 17.98 2.75
CA LYS A 21 3.66 18.80 1.77
C LYS A 21 5.14 18.46 1.93
N GLY A 22 5.55 17.33 1.35
CA GLY A 22 6.89 16.75 1.42
C GLY A 22 6.86 15.32 0.89
N THR A 23 7.98 14.83 0.36
CA THR A 23 8.09 13.47 -0.18
C THR A 23 7.44 12.46 0.77
N PRO A 24 6.44 11.67 0.31
CA PRO A 24 5.73 10.73 1.17
C PRO A 24 6.70 9.68 1.71
N ALA A 25 6.60 9.34 3.00
CA ALA A 25 7.42 8.27 3.55
C ALA A 25 6.97 6.92 2.97
N ARG A 26 7.90 5.97 2.85
CA ARG A 26 7.60 4.61 2.37
C ARG A 26 6.45 3.96 3.15
N GLU A 27 6.37 4.21 4.45
CA GLU A 27 5.31 3.71 5.33
C GLU A 27 3.93 4.31 4.99
N ASP A 28 3.87 5.62 4.70
CA ASP A 28 2.63 6.29 4.28
C ASP A 28 2.14 5.72 2.94
N ILE A 29 3.08 5.49 2.00
CA ILE A 29 2.78 4.89 0.70
C ILE A 29 2.24 3.48 0.90
N PHE A 30 2.88 2.66 1.74
CA PHE A 30 2.43 1.30 2.03
C PHE A 30 1.01 1.29 2.61
N ASP A 31 0.68 2.17 3.56
CA ASP A 31 -0.68 2.23 4.11
C ASP A 31 -1.71 2.63 3.03
N VAL A 32 -1.37 3.56 2.15
CA VAL A 32 -2.23 3.96 1.03
C VAL A 32 -2.43 2.82 0.03
N VAL A 33 -1.36 2.15 -0.38
CA VAL A 33 -1.42 1.02 -1.32
C VAL A 33 -2.26 -0.12 -0.73
N THR A 34 -2.00 -0.49 0.52
CA THR A 34 -2.76 -1.57 1.19
C THR A 34 -4.20 -1.19 1.49
N GLU A 35 -4.52 0.10 1.72
CA GLU A 35 -5.89 0.60 1.78
C GLU A 35 -6.63 0.41 0.47
N MET A 36 -6.04 0.85 -0.63
CA MET A 36 -6.65 0.72 -1.95
C MET A 36 -6.84 -0.75 -2.35
N LEU A 37 -5.85 -1.59 -2.06
CA LEU A 37 -5.95 -3.04 -2.27
C LEU A 37 -7.01 -3.69 -1.37
N SER A 38 -7.12 -3.25 -0.11
CA SER A 38 -8.14 -3.72 0.83
C SER A 38 -9.55 -3.43 0.31
N ASP A 39 -9.79 -2.23 -0.21
CA ASP A 39 -11.07 -1.84 -0.80
C ASP A 39 -11.33 -2.57 -2.14
N LEU A 40 -10.33 -2.67 -3.02
CA LEU A 40 -10.44 -3.30 -4.33
C LEU A 40 -10.73 -4.81 -4.22
N LEU A 41 -10.04 -5.49 -3.30
CA LEU A 41 -10.12 -6.93 -3.11
C LEU A 41 -11.07 -7.36 -2.00
N ASN A 42 -11.59 -6.40 -1.24
CA ASN A 42 -12.40 -6.63 -0.05
C ASN A 42 -11.70 -7.58 0.96
N MET A 43 -10.39 -7.40 1.13
CA MET A 43 -9.50 -8.15 2.02
C MET A 43 -9.00 -7.26 3.16
N GLU A 44 -8.54 -7.84 4.26
CA GLU A 44 -8.03 -7.06 5.40
C GLU A 44 -6.60 -6.56 5.15
N LYS A 45 -6.28 -5.32 5.53
CA LYS A 45 -4.92 -4.73 5.40
C LYS A 45 -3.81 -5.65 5.96
N SER A 46 -4.09 -6.39 7.04
CA SER A 46 -3.14 -7.34 7.65
C SER A 46 -2.79 -8.54 6.75
N SER A 47 -3.52 -8.76 5.66
CA SER A 47 -3.24 -9.83 4.69
C SER A 47 -2.16 -9.43 3.68
N PHE A 48 -1.79 -8.16 3.65
CA PHE A 48 -0.79 -7.62 2.75
C PHE A 48 0.54 -7.44 3.47
N SER A 49 1.62 -7.76 2.80
CA SER A 49 2.99 -7.57 3.26
C SER A 49 3.85 -7.16 2.08
N ASP A 50 5.02 -6.61 2.36
CA ASP A 50 5.97 -6.18 1.33
C ASP A 50 6.32 -7.33 0.36
N GLU A 51 6.44 -8.55 0.91
CA GLU A 51 6.75 -9.77 0.18
C GLU A 51 5.55 -10.38 -0.58
N THR A 52 4.34 -9.87 -0.37
CA THR A 52 3.12 -10.42 -1.00
C THR A 52 3.19 -10.26 -2.51
N MET A 53 3.07 -11.36 -3.25
CA MET A 53 3.14 -11.37 -4.71
C MET A 53 1.79 -11.03 -5.32
N ILE A 54 1.72 -9.93 -6.05
CA ILE A 54 0.47 -9.37 -6.61
C ILE A 54 -0.19 -10.34 -7.59
N PHE A 55 0.60 -10.92 -8.50
CA PHE A 55 0.06 -11.80 -9.54
C PHE A 55 -0.04 -13.27 -9.13
N GLU A 56 0.58 -13.66 -8.01
CA GLU A 56 0.59 -15.05 -7.54
C GLU A 56 -0.33 -15.29 -6.34
N GLU A 57 -0.43 -14.31 -5.43
CA GLU A 57 -1.18 -14.43 -4.17
C GLU A 57 -2.46 -13.59 -4.15
N LEU A 58 -2.50 -12.49 -4.89
CA LEU A 58 -3.69 -11.64 -4.96
C LEU A 58 -4.51 -11.96 -6.22
N PRO A 59 -5.85 -11.89 -6.15
CA PRO A 59 -6.72 -12.05 -7.31
C PRO A 59 -6.75 -10.77 -8.15
N LEU A 60 -5.57 -10.25 -8.51
CA LEU A 60 -5.38 -9.08 -9.36
C LEU A 60 -4.92 -9.49 -10.75
N ASP A 61 -5.45 -8.80 -11.75
CA ASP A 61 -4.93 -8.86 -13.10
C ASP A 61 -4.05 -7.64 -13.43
N SER A 62 -3.41 -7.66 -14.60
CA SER A 62 -2.54 -6.57 -15.05
C SER A 62 -3.29 -5.26 -15.28
N LEU A 63 -4.59 -5.31 -15.57
CA LEU A 63 -5.40 -4.12 -15.78
C LEU A 63 -5.71 -3.44 -14.44
N GLN A 64 -6.09 -4.21 -13.43
CA GLN A 64 -6.32 -3.73 -12.07
C GLN A 64 -5.05 -3.16 -11.45
N LEU A 65 -3.87 -3.75 -11.71
CA LEU A 65 -2.61 -3.16 -11.30
C LEU A 65 -2.36 -1.81 -12.00
N TYR A 66 -2.64 -1.74 -13.30
CA TYR A 66 -2.49 -0.50 -14.05
C TYR A 66 -3.41 0.61 -13.50
N GLU A 67 -4.68 0.29 -13.22
CA GLU A 67 -5.62 1.22 -12.57
C GLU A 67 -5.11 1.68 -11.20
N LEU A 68 -4.63 0.76 -10.36
CA LEU A 68 -4.04 1.09 -9.07
C LEU A 68 -2.86 2.07 -9.20
N VAL A 69 -1.96 1.84 -10.16
CA VAL A 69 -0.81 2.73 -10.37
C VAL A 69 -1.27 4.12 -10.84
N VAL A 70 -2.21 4.20 -11.77
CA VAL A 70 -2.74 5.50 -12.24
C VAL A 70 -3.38 6.29 -11.09
N ASP A 71 -4.18 5.64 -10.24
CA ASP A 71 -4.76 6.29 -9.06
C ASP A 71 -3.67 6.78 -8.08
N LEU A 72 -2.58 6.02 -7.92
CA LEU A 72 -1.44 6.42 -7.09
C LEU A 72 -0.66 7.59 -7.71
N GLU A 73 -0.43 7.58 -9.02
CA GLU A 73 0.18 8.70 -9.76
C GLU A 73 -0.60 10.00 -9.55
N GLU A 74 -1.93 9.96 -9.71
CA GLU A 74 -2.78 11.12 -9.48
C GLU A 74 -2.79 11.55 -8.01
N ARG A 75 -2.84 10.59 -7.07
CA ARG A 75 -2.90 10.89 -5.63
C ARG A 75 -1.64 11.52 -5.08
N PHE A 76 -0.48 11.11 -5.58
CA PHE A 76 0.82 11.60 -5.15
C PHE A 76 1.42 12.64 -6.13
N GLU A 77 0.67 13.04 -7.16
CA GLU A 77 1.09 13.99 -8.19
C GLU A 77 2.44 13.63 -8.83
N LEU A 78 2.65 12.34 -9.10
CA LEU A 78 3.89 11.77 -9.63
C LEU A 78 3.69 11.14 -11.01
N HIS A 79 4.79 10.74 -11.65
CA HIS A 79 4.76 10.06 -12.93
C HIS A 79 5.60 8.79 -12.90
N ILE A 80 4.98 7.68 -13.25
CA ILE A 80 5.54 6.34 -13.34
C ILE A 80 5.57 5.92 -14.81
N SER A 81 6.71 5.39 -15.24
CA SER A 81 6.85 4.84 -16.59
C SER A 81 6.26 3.43 -16.67
N ASP A 82 5.67 3.07 -17.82
CA ASP A 82 5.15 1.72 -18.06
C ASP A 82 6.19 0.62 -17.77
N GLU A 83 7.46 0.85 -18.11
CA GLU A 83 8.56 -0.09 -17.81
C GLU A 83 8.73 -0.39 -16.31
N ALA A 84 8.41 0.57 -15.45
CA ALA A 84 8.42 0.36 -14.01
C ALA A 84 7.23 -0.52 -13.62
N ILE A 85 6.04 -0.24 -14.16
CA ILE A 85 4.81 -1.02 -13.92
C ILE A 85 5.01 -2.49 -14.32
N GLU A 86 5.62 -2.74 -15.47
CA GLU A 86 5.89 -4.11 -15.96
C GLU A 86 6.86 -4.91 -15.06
N LYS A 87 7.66 -4.23 -14.23
CA LYS A 87 8.60 -4.86 -13.29
C LYS A 87 7.98 -5.19 -11.94
N ILE A 88 6.79 -4.68 -11.64
CA ILE A 88 6.09 -4.94 -10.39
C ILE A 88 5.83 -6.45 -10.25
N ARG A 89 6.19 -7.02 -9.11
CA ARG A 89 5.85 -8.40 -8.75
C ARG A 89 5.17 -8.48 -7.39
N SER A 90 5.63 -7.66 -6.46
CA SER A 90 5.20 -7.63 -5.07
C SER A 90 4.61 -6.28 -4.67
N ILE A 91 3.94 -6.22 -3.52
CA ILE A 91 3.46 -4.95 -2.95
C ILE A 91 4.62 -4.02 -2.62
N GLY A 92 5.74 -4.57 -2.14
CA GLY A 92 6.97 -3.81 -1.90
C GLY A 92 7.44 -3.07 -3.15
N ASP A 93 7.40 -3.73 -4.32
CA ASP A 93 7.81 -3.10 -5.58
C ASP A 93 6.93 -1.89 -5.94
N VAL A 94 5.62 -1.95 -5.68
CA VAL A 94 4.71 -0.81 -5.91
C VAL A 94 5.08 0.35 -5.00
N VAL A 95 5.32 0.05 -3.72
CA VAL A 95 5.63 1.03 -2.70
C VAL A 95 6.98 1.70 -2.97
N ASP A 96 8.01 0.91 -3.29
CA ASP A 96 9.33 1.43 -3.63
C ASP A 96 9.29 2.26 -4.91
N MET A 97 8.54 1.84 -5.92
CA MET A 97 8.38 2.63 -7.15
C MET A 97 7.81 4.02 -6.89
N ILE A 98 6.76 4.12 -6.08
CA ILE A 98 6.14 5.40 -5.71
C ILE A 98 7.11 6.25 -4.89
N TYR A 99 7.82 5.61 -3.95
CA TYR A 99 8.81 6.28 -3.11
C TYR A 99 9.97 6.86 -3.94
N GLU A 100 10.50 6.09 -4.89
CA GLU A 100 11.56 6.52 -5.79
C GLU A 100 11.07 7.63 -6.75
N ALA A 101 9.85 7.51 -7.29
CA ALA A 101 9.27 8.50 -8.19
C ALA A 101 9.05 9.87 -7.50
N GLY A 102 8.65 9.88 -6.23
CA GLY A 102 8.46 11.11 -5.46
C GLY A 102 9.77 11.79 -5.01
N ASN A 103 10.91 11.13 -5.18
CA ASN A 103 12.22 11.60 -4.70
C ASN A 103 13.16 12.05 -5.84
N ASN A 104 12.63 12.20 -7.05
CA ASN A 104 13.37 12.55 -8.28
C ASN A 104 12.88 13.87 -8.89
#